data_AF-A0RUZ1-F1
#
_entry.id   AF-A0RUZ1-F1
#
_cell.length_a   1.000
_cell.length_b   1.000
_cell.length_c   1.000
_cell.angle_alpha   90.00
_cell.angle_beta   90.00
_cell.angle_gamma   90.00
#
_symmetry.space_group_name_H-M   'P 1'
#
loop_
_entity.id
_entity.type
_entity.pdbx_description
1 polymer ?
#
loop_
_entity_poly.entity_id
_entity_poly.type
_entity_poly.pdbx_seq_one_letter_code
_entity_poly.pdbx_strand_id
1 'polypeptide(L)' 'MECEGADQARYKCAPPRPTAMSSSITLPVCSCCKRHIMPNDMCVKFDCPSCAGELVWRCESCREAARGYECSKCHFAGP' A
#
# COMPACT_ATOMS: atom_id res chain seq x y z
N MET A 1 -18.75 -15.28 -61.64
CA MET A 1 -18.34 -16.46 -60.85
C MET A 1 -17.13 -16.06 -60.05
N GLU A 2 -17.15 -15.91 -58.74
CA GLU A 2 -18.20 -15.70 -57.75
C GLU A 2 -17.42 -15.06 -56.59
N CYS A 3 -17.91 -13.94 -56.09
CA CYS A 3 -17.33 -13.27 -54.94
C CYS A 3 -17.81 -14.03 -53.70
N GLU A 4 -16.95 -14.83 -53.06
CA GLU A 4 -17.30 -15.53 -51.84
C GLU A 4 -16.54 -14.96 -50.64
N GLY A 5 -17.29 -14.48 -49.64
CA GLY A 5 -16.84 -14.53 -48.26
C GLY A 5 -16.53 -13.20 -47.56
N ALA A 6 -17.47 -12.24 -47.57
CA ALA A 6 -17.62 -11.36 -46.41
C ALA A 6 -18.29 -12.16 -45.29
N ASP A 7 -17.58 -12.42 -44.19
CA ASP A 7 -18.10 -12.36 -42.80
C ASP A 7 -17.06 -12.98 -41.86
N GLN A 8 -16.38 -12.14 -41.11
CA GLN A 8 -16.12 -12.50 -39.72
C GLN A 8 -16.16 -11.21 -38.92
N ALA A 9 -17.40 -10.93 -38.55
CA ALA A 9 -17.79 -9.94 -37.58
C ALA A 9 -16.78 -9.85 -36.44
N ARG A 10 -16.38 -8.61 -36.19
CA ARG A 10 -15.74 -8.09 -34.99
C ARG A 10 -16.61 -8.41 -33.77
N TYR A 11 -16.62 -9.66 -33.29
CA TYR A 11 -17.17 -10.02 -31.99
C TYR A 11 -16.22 -9.51 -30.91
N LYS A 12 -16.47 -8.25 -30.56
CA LYS A 12 -16.09 -7.63 -29.30
C LYS A 12 -16.72 -8.44 -28.17
N CYS A 13 -16.04 -9.47 -27.68
CA CYS A 13 -16.48 -10.20 -26.49
C CYS A 13 -15.46 -10.00 -25.37
N ALA A 14 -15.73 -8.94 -24.61
CA ALA A 14 -15.43 -8.64 -23.21
C ALA A 14 -14.14 -9.18 -22.55
N PRO A 15 -13.35 -8.34 -21.84
CA PRO A 15 -12.34 -8.84 -20.90
C PRO A 15 -13.02 -9.68 -19.79
N PRO A 16 -12.33 -10.67 -19.20
CA PRO A 16 -12.89 -11.46 -18.12
C PRO A 16 -13.33 -10.56 -16.97
N ARG A 17 -14.58 -10.78 -16.57
CA ARG A 17 -15.28 -10.23 -15.41
C ARG A 17 -14.32 -10.07 -14.21
N PRO A 18 -14.19 -8.89 -13.59
CA PRO A 18 -13.57 -8.80 -12.27
C PRO A 18 -14.51 -9.48 -11.27
N THR A 19 -14.25 -10.76 -11.02
CA THR A 19 -14.79 -11.50 -9.88
C THR A 19 -14.23 -10.92 -8.59
N ALA A 20 -15.15 -10.67 -7.65
CA ALA A 20 -14.94 -10.27 -6.26
C ALA A 20 -14.37 -8.85 -6.05
N MET A 21 -15.24 -7.94 -5.60
CA MET A 21 -14.79 -6.95 -4.62
C MET A 21 -14.44 -7.70 -3.34
N SER A 22 -13.22 -8.22 -3.30
CA SER A 22 -12.54 -8.55 -2.06
C SER A 22 -12.27 -7.22 -1.37
N SER A 23 -12.93 -6.96 -0.24
CA SER A 23 -12.67 -5.78 0.60
C SER A 23 -11.20 -5.79 1.02
N SER A 24 -10.33 -5.15 0.24
CA SER A 24 -8.90 -5.06 0.53
C SER A 24 -8.70 -4.05 1.65
N ILE A 25 -8.81 -4.52 2.90
CA ILE A 25 -8.39 -3.76 4.07
C ILE A 25 -6.89 -3.50 3.93
N THR A 26 -6.53 -2.25 3.68
CA THR A 26 -5.14 -1.79 3.69
C THR A 26 -4.72 -1.62 5.15
N LEU A 27 -3.93 -2.58 5.66
CA LEU A 27 -3.32 -2.43 6.97
C LEU A 27 -2.17 -1.42 6.89
N PRO A 28 -2.05 -0.50 7.85
CA PRO A 28 -0.93 0.42 7.89
C PRO A 28 0.38 -0.38 8.05
N VAL A 29 1.41 0.05 7.33
CA VAL A 29 2.72 -0.59 7.32
C VAL A 29 3.67 0.26 8.16
N CYS A 30 4.45 -0.39 9.03
CA CYS A 30 5.47 0.32 9.80
C CYS A 30 6.61 0.81 8.90
N SER A 31 7.01 2.07 9.05
CA SER A 31 8.08 2.69 8.26
C SER A 31 9.45 2.02 8.42
N CYS A 32 9.70 1.29 9.51
CA CYS A 32 11.02 0.69 9.79
C CYS A 32 11.13 -0.80 9.50
N CYS A 33 10.18 -1.61 9.97
CA CYS A 33 10.21 -3.06 9.72
C CYS A 33 9.42 -3.47 8.48
N LYS A 34 8.67 -2.55 7.85
CA LYS A 34 7.77 -2.81 6.72
C LYS A 34 6.75 -3.92 6.98
N ARG A 35 6.47 -4.20 8.26
CA ARG A 35 5.49 -5.20 8.70
C ARG A 35 4.11 -4.54 8.73
N HIS A 36 3.08 -5.28 8.34
CA HIS A 36 1.69 -4.89 8.54
C HIS A 36 1.39 -4.84 10.03
N ILE A 37 0.81 -3.74 10.48
CA ILE A 37 0.38 -3.55 11.86
C ILE A 37 -1.02 -4.15 11.98
N MET A 38 -1.20 -5.14 12.85
CA MET A 38 -2.53 -5.67 13.13
C MET A 38 -3.30 -4.71 14.03
N PRO A 39 -4.65 -4.65 13.96
CA PRO A 39 -5.44 -3.81 14.83
C PRO A 39 -5.30 -4.14 16.33
N ASN A 40 -4.75 -5.31 16.67
CA ASN A 40 -4.48 -5.74 18.04
C ASN A 40 -3.05 -5.36 18.53
N ASP A 41 -2.19 -4.83 17.66
CA ASP A 41 -0.83 -4.42 18.03
C ASP A 41 -0.81 -3.01 18.63
N MET A 42 0.06 -2.77 19.62
CA MET A 42 0.29 -1.44 20.19
C MET A 42 1.18 -0.58 19.28
N CYS A 43 0.60 -0.11 18.17
CA CYS A 43 1.26 0.83 17.29
C CYS A 43 1.11 2.28 17.74
N VAL A 44 2.14 3.09 17.47
CA VAL A 44 2.09 4.54 17.61
C VAL A 44 2.14 5.19 16.24
N LYS A 45 1.34 6.23 16.07
CA LYS A 45 1.38 7.12 14.91
C LYS A 45 1.65 8.54 15.41
N PHE A 46 2.60 9.21 14.79
CA PHE A 46 2.94 10.59 15.12
C PHE A 46 3.45 11.30 13.88
N ASP A 47 3.26 12.61 13.84
CA ASP A 47 3.86 13.49 12.84
C ASP A 47 5.31 13.81 13.24
N CYS A 48 6.19 13.94 12.24
CA CYS A 48 7.58 14.29 12.51
C CYS A 48 7.67 15.71 13.11
N PRO A 49 8.31 15.92 14.28
CA PRO A 49 8.35 17.23 14.93
C PRO A 49 9.16 18.29 14.16
N SER A 50 10.02 17.87 13.23
CA SER A 50 10.85 18.77 12.44
C SER A 50 10.18 19.27 11.16
N CYS A 51 9.26 18.50 10.57
CA CYS A 51 8.64 18.85 9.28
C CYS A 51 7.13 18.79 9.26
N ALA A 52 6.49 18.17 10.26
CA ALA A 52 5.05 17.92 10.40
C ALA A 52 4.37 17.41 9.11
N GLY A 53 5.15 16.89 8.16
CA GLY A 53 4.76 16.68 6.77
C GLY A 53 4.73 15.22 6.35
N GLU A 54 5.08 14.32 7.27
CA GLU A 54 5.02 12.87 7.09
C GLU A 54 4.46 12.24 8.36
N LEU A 55 3.46 11.37 8.18
CA LEU A 55 2.84 10.61 9.25
C LEU A 55 3.59 9.27 9.39
N VAL A 56 4.32 9.12 10.49
CA VAL A 56 5.19 7.97 10.74
C VAL A 56 4.44 6.93 11.56
N TRP A 57 4.40 5.69 11.07
CA TRP A 57 3.83 4.55 11.79
C TRP A 57 4.94 3.68 12.36
N ARG A 58 4.90 3.44 13.67
CA ARG A 58 5.86 2.57 14.36
C ARG A 58 5.14 1.49 15.15
N CYS A 59 5.53 0.23 14.90
CA CYS A 59 5.06 -0.89 15.69
C CYS A 59 5.77 -0.95 17.04
N GLU A 60 5.16 -1.63 18.01
CA GLU A 60 5.70 -1.85 19.35
C GLU A 60 7.14 -2.36 19.33
N SER A 61 7.42 -3.43 18.57
CA SER A 61 8.76 -4.02 18.53
C SER A 61 9.84 -3.07 18.01
N CYS A 62 9.49 -2.15 17.10
CA CYS A 62 10.46 -1.15 16.61
C CYS A 62 10.74 -0.07 17.65
N ARG A 63 9.74 0.24 18.48
CA ARG A 63 9.84 1.20 19.58
C ARG A 63 10.63 0.60 20.75
N GLU A 64 10.39 -0.66 21.10
CA GLU A 64 11.18 -1.38 22.12
C GLU A 64 12.65 -1.53 21.70
N ALA A 65 12.89 -1.78 20.42
CA ALA A 65 14.24 -1.88 19.87
C ALA A 65 14.92 -0.51 19.65
N ALA A 66 14.23 0.61 19.95
CA ALA A 66 14.69 1.99 19.71
C ALA A 66 15.36 2.17 18.33
N ARG A 67 14.80 1.51 17.30
CA ARG A 67 15.42 1.49 15.97
C ARG A 67 15.30 2.88 15.37
N GLY A 68 16.43 3.51 15.04
CA GLY A 68 16.40 4.79 14.35
C GLY A 68 15.47 4.77 13.12
N TYR A 69 14.60 5.78 13.01
CA TYR A 69 13.86 6.05 11.79
C TYR A 69 14.41 7.32 11.16
N GLU A 70 14.52 7.31 9.83
CA GLU A 70 14.82 8.50 9.06
C GLU A 70 13.52 9.00 8.43
N CYS A 71 13.17 10.25 8.69
CA CYS A 71 12.03 10.87 8.02
C CYS A 71 12.40 11.25 6.58
N SER A 72 11.55 10.90 5.60
CA SER A 72 11.83 11.12 4.17
C SER A 72 11.84 12.60 3.77
N LYS A 73 11.33 13.49 4.62
CA LYS A 73 11.16 14.93 4.34
C LYS A 73 12.30 15.78 4.89
N CYS A 74 12.74 15.51 6.12
CA CYS A 74 13.74 16.31 6.83
C CYS A 74 15.04 15.55 7.11
N HIS A 75 15.13 14.27 6.72
CA HIS A 75 16.27 13.39 7.02
C HIS A 75 16.64 13.37 8.51
N PHE A 76 15.68 13.65 9.38
CA PHE A 76 15.87 13.57 10.81
C PHE A 76 15.95 12.09 11.19
N ALA A 77 17.12 11.69 11.70
CA ALA A 77 17.37 10.38 12.25
C ALA A 77 17.19 10.44 13.77
N GLY A 78 16.09 9.87 14.27
CA GLY A 78 15.79 9.77 15.70
C GLY A 78 15.43 8.33 16.09
N PRO A 79 15.59 7.94 17.37
CA PRO A 79 15.18 6.62 17.85
C PRO A 79 13.68 6.35 17.69
#